data_AF-A0A841GJG4-F1
#
_entry.id   AF-A0A841GJG4-F1
#
_cell.length_a   1.000
_cell.length_b   1.000
_cell.length_c   1.000
_cell.angle_alpha   90.00
_cell.angle_beta   90.00
_cell.angle_gamma   90.00
#
_symmetry.space_group_name_H-M   'P 1'
#
loop_
_entity.id
_entity.type
_entity.pdbx_description
1 polymer ?
#
loop_
_entity_poly.entity_id
_entity_poly.type
_entity_poly.pdbx_seq_one_letter_code
_entity_poly.pdbx_strand_id
1 'polypeptide(L)'
;MTIPKKLSSSELIRQIADRGDRKAAWQFFLFFSRFEYALKRGAYLSQGSKQATPDWDKFASDHNDVFELLVDQRLADAILYFRVSPPRKQVRKDRRLSWSDPYVYTNGPLLVWLLTAIRIVRNNLFHGGKFPGIPFHDPSRNSELIENAIVILSHALALNADIEGLFGEGTEL
;
A
#
# COMPACT_ATOMS: atom_id res chain seq x y z
N MET A 1 36.52 4.84 -26.76
CA MET A 1 35.40 4.00 -26.30
C MET A 1 35.39 4.07 -24.77
N THR A 2 34.51 4.88 -24.20
CA THR A 2 34.52 5.18 -22.75
C THR A 2 33.76 4.09 -22.01
N ILE A 3 34.44 3.37 -21.11
CA ILE A 3 33.78 2.38 -20.25
C ILE A 3 32.84 3.15 -19.31
N PRO A 4 31.53 2.82 -19.27
CA PRO A 4 30.61 3.50 -18.37
C PRO A 4 31.04 3.27 -16.92
N LYS A 5 31.20 4.36 -16.17
CA LYS A 5 31.59 4.32 -14.76
C LYS A 5 30.53 3.54 -13.97
N LYS A 6 30.95 2.45 -13.31
CA LYS A 6 30.07 1.66 -12.44
C LYS A 6 29.70 2.50 -11.22
N LEU A 7 28.41 2.74 -11.01
CA LEU A 7 27.89 3.46 -9.85
C LEU A 7 28.07 2.62 -8.59
N SER A 8 28.38 3.27 -7.48
CA SER A 8 28.33 2.69 -6.14
C SER A 8 26.90 2.44 -5.68
N SER A 9 26.71 1.58 -4.68
CA SER A 9 25.38 1.30 -4.12
C SER A 9 24.69 2.55 -3.57
N SER A 10 25.44 3.48 -3.00
CA SER A 10 24.89 4.74 -2.48
C SER A 10 24.44 5.68 -3.60
N GLU A 11 25.20 5.77 -4.70
CA GLU A 11 24.81 6.55 -5.88
C GLU A 11 23.57 5.96 -6.56
N LEU A 12 23.45 4.63 -6.63
CA LEU A 12 22.26 3.96 -7.14
C LEU A 12 21.03 4.26 -6.27
N ILE A 13 21.15 4.21 -4.95
CA ILE A 13 20.07 4.55 -4.02
C ILE A 13 19.62 6.00 -4.20
N ARG A 14 20.56 6.95 -4.30
CA ARG A 14 20.23 8.37 -4.55
C ARG A 14 19.47 8.55 -5.86
N GLN A 15 19.91 7.91 -6.95
CA GLN A 15 19.18 7.96 -8.23
C GLN A 15 17.77 7.35 -8.16
N ILE A 16 17.54 6.38 -7.28
CA ILE A 16 16.22 5.79 -7.05
C ILE A 16 15.33 6.71 -6.18
N ALA A 17 15.93 7.36 -5.18
CA ALA A 17 15.26 8.19 -4.18
C ALA A 17 14.90 9.60 -4.69
N ASP A 18 15.76 10.22 -5.51
CA ASP A 18 15.65 11.64 -5.91
C ASP A 18 14.68 11.88 -7.08
N ARG A 19 13.89 10.88 -7.49
CA ARG A 19 12.83 11.08 -8.51
C ARG A 19 11.63 11.79 -7.89
N GLY A 20 11.08 12.78 -8.59
CA GLY A 20 9.98 13.63 -8.08
C GLY A 20 8.71 12.88 -7.63
N ASP A 21 8.48 11.66 -8.12
CA ASP A 21 7.37 10.77 -7.73
C ASP A 21 7.58 10.06 -6.37
N ARG A 22 8.73 10.25 -5.70
CA ARG A 22 9.12 9.47 -4.52
C ARG A 22 8.62 10.02 -3.19
N LYS A 23 8.20 11.28 -3.13
CA LYS A 23 7.66 11.86 -1.88
C LYS A 23 6.40 11.12 -1.43
N ALA A 24 5.43 10.92 -2.33
CA ALA A 24 4.21 10.18 -2.03
C ALA A 24 4.50 8.71 -1.68
N ALA A 25 5.41 8.06 -2.41
CA ALA A 25 5.84 6.69 -2.12
C ALA A 25 6.46 6.57 -0.72
N TRP A 26 7.29 7.53 -0.31
CA TRP A 26 7.88 7.59 1.03
C TRP A 26 6.83 7.82 2.11
N GLN A 27 5.92 8.79 1.91
CA GLN A 27 4.81 9.05 2.82
C GLN A 27 3.94 7.82 3.01
N PHE A 28 3.56 7.16 1.92
CA PHE A 28 2.78 5.94 1.97
C PHE A 28 3.52 4.79 2.66
N PHE A 29 4.81 4.61 2.37
CA PHE A 29 5.63 3.59 3.04
C PHE A 29 5.66 3.81 4.54
N LEU A 30 5.97 5.02 4.99
CA LEU A 30 6.00 5.37 6.41
C LEU A 30 4.63 5.18 7.07
N PHE A 31 3.57 5.71 6.46
CA PHE A 31 2.20 5.57 6.98
C PHE A 31 1.85 4.08 7.11
N PHE A 32 2.01 3.31 6.04
CA PHE A 32 1.67 1.89 6.04
C PHE A 32 2.47 1.13 7.10
N SER A 33 3.79 1.36 7.19
CA SER A 33 4.64 0.71 8.19
C SER A 33 4.27 1.10 9.64
N ARG A 34 3.89 2.35 9.88
CA ARG A 34 3.41 2.80 11.20
C ARG A 34 2.06 2.17 11.56
N PHE A 35 1.16 2.03 10.59
CA PHE A 35 -0.10 1.34 10.80
C PHE A 35 0.12 -0.16 11.04
N GLU A 36 1.01 -0.83 10.30
CA GLU A 36 1.42 -2.22 10.60
C GLU A 36 1.94 -2.37 12.03
N TYR A 37 2.75 -1.42 12.49
CA TYR A 37 3.25 -1.39 13.87
C TYR A 37 2.10 -1.27 14.89
N ALA A 38 1.20 -0.30 14.68
CA ALA A 38 0.06 -0.06 15.56
C ALA A 38 -0.85 -1.29 15.67
N LEU A 39 -1.17 -1.94 14.55
CA LEU A 39 -1.96 -3.18 14.54
C LEU A 39 -1.32 -4.30 15.36
N LYS A 40 0.00 -4.50 15.20
CA LYS A 40 0.74 -5.54 15.94
C LYS A 40 0.82 -5.28 17.45
N ARG A 41 0.88 -4.00 17.84
CA ARG A 41 0.95 -3.57 19.24
C ARG A 41 -0.41 -3.58 19.92
N GLY A 42 -1.46 -3.30 19.16
CA GLY A 42 -2.84 -3.32 19.62
C GLY A 42 -3.46 -4.72 19.53
N ALA A 43 -4.78 -4.74 19.36
CA ALA A 43 -5.59 -5.97 19.37
C ALA A 43 -5.52 -6.79 18.07
N TYR A 44 -4.72 -6.37 17.08
CA TYR A 44 -4.70 -6.93 15.72
C TYR A 44 -3.39 -7.65 15.40
N LEU A 45 -2.85 -8.39 16.37
CA LEU A 45 -1.74 -9.30 16.15
C LEU A 45 -2.26 -10.67 15.69
N SER A 46 -1.80 -11.16 14.54
CA SER A 46 -2.22 -12.45 14.01
C SER A 46 -1.79 -13.61 14.90
N GLN A 47 -2.72 -14.51 15.19
CA GLN A 47 -2.51 -15.68 16.06
C GLN A 47 -2.04 -16.94 15.31
N GLY A 48 -2.08 -16.92 13.97
CA GLY A 48 -1.90 -18.11 13.13
C GLY A 48 -0.45 -18.48 12.81
N SER A 49 0.54 -17.71 13.26
CA SER A 49 1.95 -17.97 12.94
C SER A 49 2.87 -17.61 14.10
N LYS A 50 4.06 -18.23 14.15
CA LYS A 50 5.12 -17.81 15.08
C LYS A 50 5.66 -16.40 14.80
N GLN A 51 5.32 -15.80 13.65
CA GLN A 51 5.77 -14.48 13.25
C GLN A 51 4.75 -13.42 13.68
N ALA A 52 5.24 -12.34 14.29
CA ALA A 52 4.43 -11.19 14.65
C ALA A 52 3.99 -10.42 13.39
N THR A 53 2.84 -10.80 12.84
CA THR A 53 2.24 -10.23 11.64
C THR A 53 0.95 -9.47 11.99
N PRO A 54 0.66 -8.35 11.32
CA PRO A 54 -0.55 -7.60 11.58
C PRO A 54 -1.76 -8.31 10.95
N ASP A 55 -2.86 -8.38 11.68
CA ASP A 55 -4.13 -8.93 11.23
C ASP A 55 -5.02 -7.83 10.62
N TRP A 56 -4.62 -7.42 9.42
CA TRP A 56 -5.34 -6.42 8.63
C TRP A 56 -6.79 -6.83 8.33
N ASP A 57 -7.03 -8.13 8.13
CA ASP A 57 -8.33 -8.64 7.70
C ASP A 57 -9.30 -8.64 8.89
N LYS A 58 -8.83 -8.96 10.10
CA LYS A 58 -9.59 -8.76 11.33
C LYS A 58 -9.89 -7.29 11.58
N PHE A 59 -8.90 -6.40 11.47
CA PHE A 59 -9.12 -4.95 11.62
C PHE A 59 -10.20 -4.45 10.67
N ALA A 60 -10.10 -4.83 9.40
CA ALA A 60 -11.07 -4.41 8.39
C ALA A 60 -12.47 -4.98 8.67
N SER A 61 -12.56 -6.24 9.09
CA SER A 61 -13.85 -6.88 9.38
C SER A 61 -14.54 -6.25 10.59
N ASP A 62 -13.80 -5.95 11.65
CA ASP A 62 -14.33 -5.36 12.88
C ASP A 62 -14.90 -3.93 12.66
N HIS A 63 -14.43 -3.21 11.64
CA HIS A 63 -14.80 -1.80 11.42
C HIS A 63 -15.47 -1.53 10.06
N ASN A 64 -15.80 -2.57 9.27
CA ASN A 64 -16.35 -2.39 7.93
C ASN A 64 -17.63 -1.55 7.92
N ASP A 65 -18.57 -1.88 8.82
CA ASP A 65 -19.89 -1.24 8.85
C ASP A 65 -19.76 0.24 9.22
N VAL A 66 -18.87 0.58 10.16
CA VAL A 66 -18.61 1.97 10.55
C VAL A 66 -17.92 2.73 9.41
N PHE A 67 -16.97 2.11 8.72
CA PHE A 67 -16.28 2.72 7.59
C PHE A 67 -17.23 3.10 6.45
N GLU A 68 -18.22 2.25 6.15
CA GLU A 68 -19.22 2.54 5.11
C GLU A 68 -20.15 3.71 5.47
N LEU A 69 -20.35 3.99 6.76
CA LEU A 69 -21.17 5.11 7.24
C LEU A 69 -20.42 6.45 7.25
N LEU A 70 -19.08 6.44 7.31
CA LEU A 70 -18.24 7.63 7.43
C LEU A 70 -17.64 8.10 6.09
N VAL A 71 -18.26 7.72 4.98
CA VAL A 71 -17.78 8.07 3.64
C VAL A 71 -18.08 9.55 3.34
N ASP A 72 -17.02 10.37 3.39
CA ASP A 72 -17.03 11.71 2.82
C ASP A 72 -16.68 11.70 1.31
N GLN A 73 -16.77 12.86 0.65
CA GLN A 73 -16.50 12.98 -0.79
C GLN A 73 -15.06 12.53 -1.15
N ARG A 74 -14.08 12.88 -0.31
CA ARG A 74 -12.68 12.56 -0.57
C ARG A 74 -12.43 11.06 -0.47
N LEU A 75 -13.03 10.39 0.51
CA LEU A 75 -12.99 8.94 0.63
C LEU A 75 -13.76 8.26 -0.51
N ALA A 76 -14.91 8.79 -0.91
CA ALA A 76 -15.69 8.27 -2.04
C ALA A 76 -14.88 8.28 -3.34
N ASP A 77 -14.18 9.38 -3.63
CA ASP A 77 -13.33 9.51 -4.83
C ASP A 77 -12.18 8.50 -4.81
N ALA A 78 -11.55 8.30 -3.64
CA ALA A 78 -10.48 7.30 -3.47
C ALA A 78 -10.98 5.86 -3.64
N ILE A 79 -12.16 5.54 -3.10
CA ILE A 79 -12.81 4.25 -3.29
C ILE A 79 -13.13 4.02 -4.77
N LEU A 80 -13.67 5.03 -5.45
CA LEU A 80 -13.97 4.98 -6.88
C LEU A 80 -12.70 4.73 -7.69
N TYR A 81 -11.59 5.40 -7.36
CA TYR A 81 -10.31 5.19 -8.01
C TYR A 81 -9.87 3.72 -7.92
N PHE A 82 -9.95 3.09 -6.74
CA PHE A 82 -9.60 1.67 -6.58
C PHE A 82 -10.53 0.73 -7.36
N ARG A 83 -11.81 1.11 -7.58
CA ARG A 83 -12.75 0.33 -8.38
C ARG A 83 -12.43 0.39 -9.88
N VAL A 84 -12.07 1.56 -10.39
CA VAL A 84 -11.78 1.76 -11.83
C VAL A 84 -10.35 1.39 -12.20
N SER A 85 -9.41 1.53 -11.26
CA SER A 85 -7.97 1.31 -11.45
C SER A 85 -7.36 0.31 -10.44
N PRO A 86 -7.93 -0.89 -10.25
CA PRO A 86 -7.47 -1.82 -9.21
C PRO A 86 -6.02 -2.31 -9.44
N PRO A 87 -5.27 -2.57 -8.35
CA PRO A 87 -3.89 -3.05 -8.44
C PRO A 87 -3.83 -4.49 -8.97
N ARG A 88 -2.70 -4.83 -9.59
CA ARG A 88 -2.35 -6.22 -9.98
C ARG A 88 -1.31 -6.77 -9.01
N LYS A 89 -1.39 -8.06 -8.69
CA LYS A 89 -0.39 -8.74 -7.86
C LYS A 89 0.77 -9.22 -8.74
N GLN A 90 2.00 -9.08 -8.25
CA GLN A 90 3.12 -9.83 -8.82
C GLN A 90 2.95 -11.31 -8.50
N VAL A 91 3.04 -12.16 -9.52
CA VAL A 91 2.88 -13.61 -9.43
C VAL A 91 3.97 -14.33 -10.19
N ARG A 92 4.19 -15.60 -9.87
CA ARG A 92 5.11 -16.46 -10.61
C ARG A 92 4.33 -17.23 -11.68
N LYS A 93 4.69 -17.05 -12.95
CA LYS A 93 4.17 -17.82 -14.09
C LYS A 93 5.34 -18.38 -14.89
N ASP A 94 5.37 -19.70 -15.10
CA ASP A 94 6.45 -20.39 -15.83
C ASP A 94 7.86 -20.08 -15.32
N ARG A 95 8.02 -20.04 -13.98
CA ARG A 95 9.27 -19.65 -13.27
C ARG A 95 9.75 -18.22 -13.55
N ARG A 96 8.92 -17.39 -14.19
CA ARG A 96 9.19 -15.98 -14.45
C ARG A 96 8.23 -15.11 -13.64
N LEU A 97 8.65 -13.87 -13.41
CA LEU A 97 7.81 -12.87 -12.76
C LEU A 97 6.76 -12.37 -13.77
N SER A 98 5.51 -12.32 -13.33
CA SER A 98 4.34 -11.95 -14.12
C SER A 98 3.37 -11.15 -13.25
N TRP A 99 2.30 -10.64 -13.86
CA TRP A 99 1.20 -9.97 -13.16
C TRP A 99 -0.05 -10.84 -13.17
N SER A 100 -0.84 -10.76 -12.11
CA SER A 100 -2.20 -11.30 -12.08
C SER A 100 -3.17 -10.43 -12.89
N ASP A 101 -4.40 -10.90 -13.02
CA ASP A 101 -5.54 -10.03 -13.33
C ASP A 101 -5.73 -8.95 -12.24
N PRO A 102 -6.37 -7.82 -12.57
CA PRO A 102 -6.62 -6.77 -11.60
C PRO A 102 -7.46 -7.28 -10.42
N TYR A 103 -7.14 -6.84 -9.20
CA TYR A 103 -7.86 -7.22 -7.99
C TYR A 103 -9.17 -6.42 -7.86
N VAL A 104 -10.14 -6.77 -8.68
CA VAL A 104 -11.45 -6.11 -8.77
C VAL A 104 -12.32 -6.36 -7.54
N TYR A 105 -13.12 -5.36 -7.15
CA TYR A 105 -14.18 -5.55 -6.17
C TYR A 105 -15.36 -6.27 -6.81
N THR A 106 -15.82 -7.36 -6.21
CA THR A 106 -17.03 -8.08 -6.65
C THR A 106 -18.18 -7.87 -5.68
N ASN A 107 -17.97 -8.23 -4.42
CA ASN A 107 -18.92 -8.21 -3.32
C ASN A 107 -18.17 -8.44 -2.00
N GLY A 108 -18.88 -8.35 -0.88
CA GLY A 108 -18.33 -8.57 0.46
C GLY A 108 -17.97 -7.26 1.17
N PRO A 109 -17.25 -7.34 2.30
CA PRO A 109 -16.92 -6.16 3.10
C PRO A 109 -15.98 -5.22 2.32
N LEU A 110 -16.41 -3.97 2.12
CA LEU A 110 -15.66 -2.97 1.37
C LEU A 110 -14.25 -2.72 1.93
N LEU A 111 -14.13 -2.55 3.25
CA LEU A 111 -12.86 -2.24 3.91
C LEU A 111 -11.87 -3.40 3.79
N VAL A 112 -12.36 -4.64 3.85
CA VAL A 112 -11.50 -5.84 3.68
C VAL A 112 -10.90 -5.87 2.28
N TRP A 113 -11.71 -5.59 1.25
CA TRP A 113 -11.21 -5.50 -0.11
C TRP A 113 -10.20 -4.35 -0.27
N LEU A 114 -10.51 -3.16 0.25
CA LEU A 114 -9.63 -1.99 0.14
C LEU A 114 -8.27 -2.23 0.82
N LEU A 115 -8.25 -2.70 2.06
CA LEU A 115 -6.98 -2.95 2.77
C LEU A 115 -6.19 -4.10 2.13
N THR A 116 -6.88 -5.10 1.56
CA THR A 116 -6.22 -6.12 0.73
C THR A 116 -5.59 -5.50 -0.51
N ALA A 117 -6.32 -4.64 -1.23
CA ALA A 117 -5.81 -3.95 -2.40
C ALA A 117 -4.59 -3.08 -2.07
N ILE A 118 -4.63 -2.33 -0.95
CA ILE A 118 -3.53 -1.47 -0.50
C ILE A 118 -2.30 -2.30 -0.11
N ARG A 119 -2.45 -3.48 0.50
CA ARG A 119 -1.33 -4.41 0.73
C ARG A 119 -0.67 -4.83 -0.58
N ILE A 120 -1.43 -4.96 -1.68
CA ILE A 120 -0.87 -5.21 -3.02
C ILE A 120 -0.07 -3.99 -3.50
N VAL A 121 -0.60 -2.78 -3.34
CA VAL A 121 0.10 -1.52 -3.68
C VAL A 121 1.44 -1.45 -2.94
N ARG A 122 1.44 -1.72 -1.63
CA ARG A 122 2.66 -1.77 -0.81
C ARG A 122 3.65 -2.80 -1.29
N ASN A 123 3.20 -4.00 -1.64
CA ASN A 123 4.07 -5.02 -2.19
C ASN A 123 4.64 -4.64 -3.55
N ASN A 124 3.97 -3.78 -4.32
CA ASN A 124 4.46 -3.34 -5.63
C ASN A 124 5.34 -2.07 -5.56
N LEU A 125 5.33 -1.34 -4.43
CA LEU A 125 5.82 0.04 -4.29
C LEU A 125 7.24 0.29 -4.83
N PHE A 126 8.17 -0.64 -4.60
CA PHE A 126 9.56 -0.54 -5.04
C PHE A 126 9.96 -1.59 -6.07
N HIS A 127 9.02 -2.43 -6.51
CA HIS A 127 9.27 -3.51 -7.47
C HIS A 127 8.87 -3.11 -8.89
N GLY A 128 9.12 -1.82 -9.19
CA GLY A 128 8.68 -1.07 -10.36
C GLY A 128 8.56 -1.94 -11.60
N GLY A 129 7.36 -1.93 -12.19
CA GLY A 129 6.95 -2.74 -13.34
C GLY A 129 7.70 -2.47 -14.66
N LYS A 130 9.01 -2.28 -14.62
CA LYS A 130 9.90 -2.31 -15.78
C LYS A 130 10.34 -3.74 -16.03
N PHE A 131 9.39 -4.57 -16.48
CA PHE A 131 9.77 -5.80 -17.15
C PHE A 131 10.09 -5.49 -18.62
N PRO A 132 11.18 -6.02 -19.18
CA PRO A 132 11.39 -6.00 -20.62
C PRO A 132 10.18 -6.67 -21.30
N GLY A 133 9.44 -5.93 -22.12
CA GLY A 133 8.37 -6.48 -22.97
C GLY A 133 6.91 -6.23 -22.54
N ILE A 134 6.65 -5.58 -21.40
CA ILE A 134 5.30 -5.07 -21.07
C ILE A 134 5.43 -3.55 -20.86
N PRO A 135 4.91 -2.71 -21.77
CA PRO A 135 4.94 -1.26 -21.61
C PRO A 135 3.98 -0.85 -20.49
N PHE A 136 4.42 -0.93 -19.23
CA PHE A 136 3.76 -0.25 -18.12
C PHE A 136 4.35 1.15 -18.02
N HIS A 137 3.84 2.04 -18.88
CA HIS A 137 4.46 3.32 -19.20
C HIS A 137 3.85 4.53 -18.49
N ASP A 138 3.09 4.33 -17.40
CA ASP A 138 2.46 5.45 -16.70
C ASP A 138 2.93 5.59 -15.24
N PRO A 139 3.98 6.38 -14.99
CA PRO A 139 4.37 6.80 -13.65
C PRO A 139 3.25 7.54 -12.89
N SER A 140 2.36 8.26 -13.60
CA SER A 140 1.28 9.04 -12.96
C SER A 140 0.24 8.15 -12.30
N ARG A 141 -0.08 7.01 -12.93
CA ARG A 141 -0.94 5.96 -12.36
C ARG A 141 -0.41 5.42 -11.03
N ASN A 142 0.92 5.33 -10.87
CA ASN A 142 1.48 4.85 -9.60
C ASN A 142 1.33 5.89 -8.49
N SER A 143 1.51 7.18 -8.79
CA SER A 143 1.34 8.26 -7.80
C SER A 143 -0.10 8.40 -7.35
N GLU A 144 -1.07 8.42 -8.27
CA GLU A 144 -2.50 8.51 -7.92
C GLU A 144 -2.96 7.31 -7.08
N LEU A 145 -2.53 6.09 -7.43
CA LEU A 145 -2.88 4.89 -6.66
C LEU A 145 -2.33 4.96 -5.23
N ILE A 146 -1.12 5.50 -5.06
CA ILE A 146 -0.50 5.71 -3.76
C ILE A 146 -1.23 6.80 -2.96
N GLU A 147 -1.56 7.92 -3.58
CA GLU A 147 -2.26 9.03 -2.93
C GLU A 147 -3.66 8.61 -2.45
N ASN A 148 -4.42 7.91 -3.29
CA ASN A 148 -5.72 7.36 -2.91
C ASN A 148 -5.59 6.28 -1.81
N ALA A 149 -4.51 5.49 -1.81
CA ALA A 149 -4.23 4.55 -0.73
C ALA A 149 -4.00 5.27 0.61
N ILE A 150 -3.27 6.39 0.62
CA ILE A 150 -3.07 7.21 1.83
C ILE A 150 -4.42 7.74 2.33
N VAL A 151 -5.30 8.22 1.45
CA VAL A 151 -6.65 8.69 1.84
C VAL A 151 -7.43 7.58 2.55
N ILE A 152 -7.47 6.38 1.97
CA ILE A 152 -8.19 5.25 2.56
C ILE A 152 -7.55 4.82 3.89
N LEU A 153 -6.22 4.73 3.97
CA LEU A 153 -5.51 4.41 5.22
C LEU A 153 -5.76 5.45 6.31
N SER A 154 -5.86 6.74 5.95
CA SER A 154 -6.15 7.81 6.92
C SER A 154 -7.54 7.64 7.53
N HIS A 155 -8.54 7.37 6.70
CA HIS A 155 -9.90 7.11 7.19
C HIS A 155 -9.99 5.81 7.99
N ALA A 156 -9.29 4.76 7.55
CA ALA A 156 -9.24 3.50 8.26
C ALA A 156 -8.60 3.65 9.65
N LEU A 157 -7.50 4.41 9.76
CA LEU A 157 -6.83 4.67 11.04
C LEU A 157 -7.77 5.33 12.06
N ALA A 158 -8.56 6.31 11.61
CA ALA A 158 -9.51 7.05 12.44
C ALA A 158 -10.70 6.22 12.97
N LEU A 159 -10.88 4.98 12.50
CA LEU A 159 -11.94 4.08 12.99
C LEU A 159 -11.67 3.56 14.41
N ASN A 160 -10.42 3.64 14.88
CA ASN A 160 -10.03 3.06 16.16
C ASN A 160 -9.00 3.95 16.88
N ALA A 161 -9.45 4.65 17.92
CA ALA A 161 -8.64 5.59 18.68
C ALA A 161 -7.41 4.95 19.35
N ASP A 162 -7.50 3.68 19.79
CA ASP A 162 -6.37 2.99 20.41
C ASP A 162 -5.27 2.72 19.36
N ILE A 163 -5.67 2.30 18.16
CA ILE A 163 -4.74 2.08 17.05
C ILE A 163 -4.15 3.41 16.57
N GLU A 164 -4.94 4.48 16.52
CA GLU A 164 -4.45 5.83 16.20
C GLU A 164 -3.42 6.32 17.24
N GLY A 165 -3.67 6.10 18.53
CA GLY A 165 -2.71 6.39 19.59
C GLY A 165 -1.39 5.63 19.42
N LEU A 166 -1.47 4.32 19.17
CA LEU A 166 -0.30 3.47 18.90
C LEU A 166 0.45 3.88 17.62
N PHE A 167 -0.27 4.38 16.62
CA PHE A 167 0.33 4.89 15.39
C PHE A 167 1.24 6.10 15.67
N GLY A 168 0.85 6.98 16.59
CA GLY A 168 1.61 8.16 17.01
C GLY A 168 2.77 7.89 17.98
N GLU A 169 2.87 6.70 18.59
CA GLU A 169 3.96 6.39 19.52
C GLU A 169 5.35 6.55 18.85
N GLY A 170 6.20 7.41 19.41
CA GLY A 170 7.57 7.60 18.94
C GLY A 170 7.69 8.42 17.65
N THR A 171 6.65 9.18 17.26
CA THR A 171 6.75 10.20 16.20
C THR A 171 7.27 11.55 16.71
N GLU A 172 7.48 11.67 18.02
CA GLU A 172 8.20 12.78 18.66
C GLU A 172 9.72 12.56 18.47
N LEU A 173 10.25 12.89 17.29
CA LEU A 173 11.69 12.91 16.99
C LEU A 173 12.09 14.28 16.44
#